data_AF-A0A6P8ZW72-F1
#
_entry.id   AF-A0A6P8ZW72-F1
#
_cell.length_a   1.000
_cell.length_b   1.000
_cell.length_c   1.000
_cell.angle_alpha   90.00
_cell.angle_beta   90.00
_cell.angle_gamma   90.00
#
_symmetry.space_group_name_H-M   'P 1'
#
loop_
_entity.id
_entity.type
_entity.pdbx_description
1 polymer ?
#
loop_
_entity_poly.entity_id
_entity_poly.type
_entity_poly.pdbx_seq_one_letter_code
_entity_poly.pdbx_strand_id
1 'polypeptide(L)'
;MEQNALRNFKDFLQLYNYMSHTCFQNCVNNFYSRDLASDEENCVDLCAKKHIKVNHKVMGVFMELQPMIINKRMEEMNQAALQIEQAAAGALPQDQVVSA
;
A
#
# COMPACT_ATOMS: atom_id res chain seq x y z
N MET A 1 -12.56 19.44 2.83
CA MET A 1 -13.23 18.31 3.51
C MET A 1 -13.83 17.32 2.52
N GLU A 2 -14.50 17.77 1.45
CA GLU A 2 -15.17 16.89 0.47
C GLU A 2 -14.24 15.89 -0.25
N GLN A 3 -13.01 16.29 -0.60
CA GLN A 3 -12.05 15.42 -1.28
C GLN A 3 -11.63 14.18 -0.46
N ASN A 4 -11.58 14.29 0.87
CA ASN A 4 -11.22 13.14 1.72
C ASN A 4 -12.36 12.12 1.78
N ALA A 5 -13.60 12.58 1.83
CA ALA A 5 -14.77 11.70 1.80
C ALA A 5 -14.86 10.95 0.46
N LEU A 6 -14.62 11.64 -0.67
CA LEU A 6 -14.60 11.03 -2.00
C LEU A 6 -13.49 9.98 -2.15
N ARG A 7 -12.29 10.26 -1.62
CA ARG A 7 -11.19 9.30 -1.59
C ARG A 7 -11.55 8.04 -0.78
N ASN A 8 -12.02 8.23 0.45
CA ASN A 8 -12.40 7.12 1.32
C ASN A 8 -13.51 6.26 0.70
N PHE A 9 -14.47 6.89 0.01
CA PHE A 9 -15.53 6.17 -0.67
C PHE A 9 -15.01 5.35 -1.87
N LYS A 10 -14.09 5.93 -2.66
CA LYS A 10 -13.41 5.21 -3.75
C LYS A 10 -12.65 3.99 -3.22
N ASP A 11 -11.90 4.16 -2.14
CA ASP A 11 -11.11 3.08 -1.54
C ASP A 11 -12.02 1.96 -0.99
N PHE A 12 -13.16 2.33 -0.38
CA PHE A 12 -14.18 1.37 0.04
C PHE A 12 -14.75 0.57 -1.14
N LEU A 13 -15.11 1.23 -2.24
CA LEU A 13 -15.62 0.56 -3.43
C LEU A 13 -14.58 -0.38 -4.06
N GLN A 14 -13.32 0.01 -4.09
CA GLN A 14 -12.23 -0.85 -4.56
C GLN A 14 -12.10 -2.10 -3.69
N LEU A 15 -12.15 -1.96 -2.36
CA LEU A 15 -12.12 -3.09 -1.43
C LEU A 15 -13.35 -4.00 -1.62
N TYR A 16 -14.54 -3.42 -1.77
CA TYR A 16 -15.78 -4.17 -2.00
C TYR A 16 -15.68 -5.01 -3.28
N ASN A 17 -15.24 -4.42 -4.39
CA ASN A 17 -15.10 -5.10 -5.67
C ASN A 17 -14.07 -6.24 -5.59
N TYR A 18 -12.93 -5.99 -4.96
CA TYR A 18 -11.88 -6.99 -4.78
C TYR A 18 -12.35 -8.17 -3.91
N MET A 19 -13.02 -7.87 -2.79
CA MET A 19 -13.58 -8.88 -1.90
C MET A 19 -14.65 -9.72 -2.61
N SER A 20 -15.55 -9.08 -3.35
CA SER A 20 -16.63 -9.75 -4.08
C SER A 20 -16.08 -10.71 -5.13
N HIS A 21 -15.11 -10.26 -5.93
CA HIS A 21 -14.43 -11.09 -6.93
C HIS A 21 -13.72 -12.29 -6.28
N THR A 22 -12.97 -12.04 -5.19
CA THR A 22 -12.19 -13.08 -4.51
C THR A 22 -13.09 -14.13 -3.86
N CYS A 23 -14.17 -13.73 -3.19
CA CYS A 23 -15.10 -14.66 -2.57
C CYS A 23 -15.88 -15.46 -3.62
N PHE A 24 -16.30 -14.83 -4.73
CA PHE A 24 -16.93 -15.56 -5.83
C PHE A 24 -16.00 -16.64 -6.38
N GLN A 25 -14.76 -16.30 -6.72
CA GLN A 25 -13.80 -17.24 -7.31
C GLN A 25 -13.44 -18.41 -6.38
N ASN A 26 -13.45 -18.19 -5.06
CA ASN A 26 -13.06 -19.22 -4.08
C ASN A 26 -14.23 -20.06 -3.55
N CYS A 27 -15.44 -19.50 -3.49
CA CYS A 27 -16.58 -20.15 -2.84
C CYS A 27 -17.64 -20.67 -3.83
N VAL A 28 -17.84 -20.00 -4.97
CA VAL A 28 -18.85 -20.43 -5.95
C VAL A 28 -18.22 -21.41 -6.92
N ASN A 29 -18.57 -22.68 -6.77
CA ASN A 29 -18.00 -23.79 -7.52
C ASN A 29 -19.07 -24.67 -8.19
N ASN A 30 -20.33 -24.52 -7.79
CA ASN A 30 -21.45 -25.27 -8.32
C ASN A 30 -22.30 -24.37 -9.24
N PHE A 31 -22.47 -24.81 -10.49
CA PHE A 31 -23.26 -24.09 -11.50
C PHE A 31 -24.46 -24.92 -12.01
N TYR A 32 -24.89 -25.94 -11.24
CA TYR A 32 -26.07 -26.75 -11.60
C TYR A 32 -27.39 -26.02 -11.32
N SER A 33 -27.41 -25.04 -10.41
CA SER A 33 -28.55 -24.19 -10.08
C SER A 33 -28.20 -22.71 -10.19
N ARG A 34 -29.23 -21.86 -10.31
CA ARG A 34 -29.07 -20.40 -10.26
C ARG A 34 -28.86 -19.90 -8.82
N ASP A 35 -29.41 -20.60 -7.84
CA ASP A 35 -29.29 -20.28 -6.43
C ASP A 35 -28.00 -20.90 -5.86
N LEU A 36 -27.41 -20.23 -4.87
CA LEU A 36 -26.24 -20.74 -4.16
C LEU A 36 -26.64 -21.97 -3.32
N ALA A 37 -25.74 -22.94 -3.26
CA ALA A 37 -25.89 -24.04 -2.32
C ALA A 37 -25.55 -23.57 -0.88
N SER A 38 -26.08 -24.26 0.14
CA SER A 38 -25.93 -23.85 1.55
C SER A 38 -24.47 -23.78 2.02
N ASP A 39 -23.61 -24.63 1.46
CA ASP A 39 -22.17 -24.63 1.69
C ASP A 39 -21.48 -23.41 1.03
N GLU A 40 -21.90 -23.02 -0.17
CA GLU A 40 -21.41 -21.82 -0.84
C GLU A 40 -21.82 -20.55 -0.08
N GLU A 41 -23.07 -20.48 0.40
CA GLU A 41 -23.55 -19.36 1.24
C GLU A 41 -22.70 -19.19 2.50
N ASN A 42 -22.46 -20.29 3.23
CA ASN A 42 -21.63 -20.30 4.42
C ASN A 42 -20.16 -19.92 4.10
N CYS A 43 -19.62 -20.42 2.97
CA CYS A 43 -18.28 -20.06 2.52
C CYS A 43 -18.16 -18.55 2.25
N VAL A 44 -19.13 -17.95 1.55
CA VAL A 44 -19.10 -16.51 1.21
C VAL A 44 -19.17 -15.65 2.48
N ASP A 45 -20.01 -16.01 3.46
CA ASP A 45 -20.09 -15.29 4.75
C ASP A 45 -18.75 -15.35 5.52
N LEU A 46 -18.13 -16.54 5.61
CA LEU A 46 -16.82 -16.71 6.23
C LEU A 46 -15.72 -15.96 5.47
N CYS A 47 -15.77 -15.99 4.14
CA CYS A 47 -14.83 -15.28 3.26
C CYS A 47 -14.88 -13.77 3.52
N ALA A 48 -16.07 -13.17 3.51
CA ALA A 48 -16.25 -11.75 3.78
C ALA A 48 -15.76 -11.38 5.19
N LYS A 49 -16.13 -12.16 6.22
CA LYS A 49 -15.65 -11.95 7.61
C LYS A 49 -14.14 -12.03 7.71
N LYS A 50 -13.51 -12.98 7.01
CA LYS A 50 -12.04 -13.13 6.98
C LYS A 50 -11.39 -11.94 6.29
N HIS A 51 -11.88 -11.51 5.13
CA HIS A 51 -11.36 -10.35 4.41
C HIS A 51 -11.43 -9.07 5.25
N ILE A 52 -12.54 -8.80 5.93
CA ILE A 52 -12.67 -7.63 6.81
C ILE A 52 -11.67 -7.67 7.96
N LYS A 53 -11.56 -8.81 8.65
CA LYS A 53 -10.60 -8.97 9.77
C LYS A 53 -9.15 -8.82 9.30
N VAL A 54 -8.80 -9.41 8.16
CA VAL A 54 -7.47 -9.29 7.56
C VAL A 54 -7.19 -7.84 7.18
N ASN A 55 -8.13 -7.16 6.52
CA ASN A 55 -7.98 -5.76 6.15
C ASN A 55 -7.70 -4.87 7.37
N HIS A 56 -8.46 -5.04 8.45
CA HIS A 56 -8.21 -4.31 9.70
C HIS A 56 -6.85 -4.66 10.34
N LYS A 57 -6.46 -5.93 10.34
CA LYS A 57 -5.16 -6.34 10.91
C LYS A 57 -3.99 -5.79 10.10
N VAL A 58 -4.07 -5.83 8.77
CA VAL A 58 -3.05 -5.27 7.87
C VAL A 58 -2.95 -3.76 8.09
N MET A 59 -4.08 -3.05 8.19
CA MET A 59 -4.05 -1.62 8.49
C MET A 59 -3.43 -1.31 9.86
N GLY A 60 -3.72 -2.12 10.89
CA GLY A 60 -3.09 -1.98 12.20
C GLY A 60 -1.56 -2.10 12.12
N VAL A 61 -1.07 -3.17 11.49
CA VAL A 61 0.38 -3.39 11.29
C VAL A 61 1.00 -2.29 10.44
N PHE A 62 0.31 -1.83 9.41
CA PHE A 62 0.77 -0.75 8.54
C PHE A 62 0.94 0.56 9.33
N MET A 63 -0.03 0.90 10.18
CA MET A 63 0.06 2.10 11.02
C MET A 63 1.22 2.03 12.03
N GLU A 64 1.57 0.84 12.52
CA GLU A 64 2.72 0.63 13.41
C GLU A 64 4.06 0.76 12.67
N LEU A 65 4.18 0.19 11.46
CA LEU A 65 5.45 0.09 10.74
C LEU A 65 5.74 1.28 9.82
N GLN A 66 4.71 1.89 9.24
CA GLN A 66 4.87 2.95 8.25
C GLN A 66 5.71 4.14 8.75
N PRO A 67 5.53 4.67 9.99
CA PRO A 67 6.36 5.77 10.48
C PRO A 67 7.84 5.44 10.53
N MET A 68 8.20 4.23 11.01
CA MET A 68 9.60 3.79 11.06
C MET A 68 10.21 3.68 9.67
N ILE A 69 9.47 3.13 8.71
CA ILE A 69 9.91 2.99 7.32
C ILE A 69 10.10 4.37 6.66
N ILE A 70 9.18 5.30 6.89
CA ILE A 70 9.25 6.66 6.34
C ILE A 70 10.45 7.41 6.94
N ASN A 71 10.66 7.34 8.25
CA ASN A 71 11.79 8.00 8.91
C ASN A 71 13.13 7.48 8.36
N LYS A 72 13.29 6.17 8.27
CA LYS A 72 14.49 5.55 7.70
C LYS A 72 14.73 6.01 6.24
N ARG A 73 13.67 6.04 5.42
CA ARG A 73 13.77 6.54 4.04
C ARG A 73 14.14 8.02 3.97
N MET A 74 13.66 8.84 4.90
CA MET A 74 14.01 10.26 4.95
C MET A 74 15.51 10.44 5.29
N GLU A 75 16.03 9.69 6.26
CA GLU A 75 17.44 9.72 6.64
C GLU A 75 18.35 9.32 5.47
N GLU A 76 18.02 8.23 4.77
CA GLU A 76 18.74 7.76 3.58
C GLU A 76 18.73 8.82 2.46
N MET A 77 17.58 9.47 2.23
CA MET A 77 17.45 10.52 1.22
C MET A 77 18.27 11.78 1.58
N ASN A 78 18.27 12.18 2.85
CA ASN A 78 19.05 13.32 3.31
C ASN A 78 20.56 13.05 3.19
N GLN A 79 21.01 11.83 3.53
CA GLN A 79 22.40 11.42 3.35
C GLN A 79 22.81 11.38 1.87
N ALA A 80 21.94 10.87 1.00
CA ALA A 80 22.18 10.88 -0.44
C ALA A 80 22.25 12.32 -1.01
N ALA A 81 21.38 13.21 -0.55
CA ALA A 81 21.40 14.62 -0.94
C ALA A 81 22.72 15.31 -0.51
N LEU A 82 23.17 15.09 0.73
CA LEU A 82 24.45 15.61 1.22
C LEU A 82 25.65 15.04 0.43
N GLN A 83 25.61 13.77 0.03
CA GLN A 83 26.66 13.17 -0.81
C GLN A 83 26.70 13.78 -2.21
N ILE A 84 25.54 14.06 -2.82
CA ILE A 84 25.47 14.74 -4.12
C ILE A 84 26.01 16.17 -4.01
N GLU A 85 25.68 16.89 -2.94
CA GLU A 85 26.19 18.25 -2.70
C GLU A 85 27.70 18.26 -2.45
N GLN A 86 28.24 17.29 -1.70
CA GLN A 86 29.67 17.11 -1.49
C GLN A 86 30.41 16.71 -2.77
N ALA A 87 29.83 15.84 -3.61
CA ALA A 87 30.40 15.46 -4.89
C ALA A 87 30.39 16.64 -5.90
N ALA A 88 29.37 17.49 -5.85
CA ALA A 88 29.31 18.72 -6.65
C ALA A 88 30.34 19.77 -6.17
N ALA A 89 30.56 19.90 -4.86
CA ALA A 89 31.57 20.79 -4.30
C ALA A 89 33.02 20.30 -4.53
N GLY A 90 33.22 18.98 -4.67
CA GLY A 90 34.51 18.37 -5.00
C GLY A 90 34.93 18.48 -6.47
N ALA A 91 34.09 19.02 -7.36
CA ALA A 91 34.35 19.14 -8.80
C ALA A 91 34.84 20.54 -9.24
N LEU A 92 35.32 21.38 -8.31
CA LEU A 92 35.98 22.66 -8.66
C LEU A 92 37.41 22.38 -9.19
N PRO A 93 37.75 22.72 -10.46
CA PRO A 93 39.09 22.53 -11.00
C PRO A 93 40.08 23.47 -10.29
N GLN A 94 41.16 22.91 -9.75
CA GLN A 94 42.24 23.63 -9.06
C GLN A 94 43.21 24.37 -10.02
N ASP A 95 42.74 24.94 -11.14
CA ASP A 95 43.62 25.61 -12.13
C ASP A 95 43.61 27.14 -12.05
N GLN A 96 43.56 27.71 -10.85
CA GLN A 96 43.80 29.15 -10.72
C GLN A 96 44.37 29.57 -9.36
N VAL A 97 45.59 29.11 -9.02
CA VAL A 97 46.48 29.83 -8.09
C VAL A 97 47.91 29.28 -8.20
N VAL A 98 48.72 29.84 -9.10
CA VAL A 98 50.09 30.36 -8.78
C VAL A 98 50.45 31.38 -9.87
N SER A 99 50.49 32.65 -9.48
CA SER A 99 51.14 33.74 -10.20
C SER A 99 52.63 33.74 -9.86
N ALA A 100 53.50 33.78 -10.87
CA ALA A 100 54.84 34.38 -10.82
C ALA A 100 55.29 34.70 -12.25
#